data_AF-A0A7Z9Y979-F1
#
_entry.id   AF-A0A7Z9Y979-F1
#
_cell.length_a   1.000
_cell.length_b   1.000
_cell.length_c   1.000
_cell.angle_alpha   90.00
_cell.angle_beta   90.00
_cell.angle_gamma   90.00
#
_symmetry.space_group_name_H-M   'P 1'
#
loop_
_entity.id
_entity.type
_entity.pdbx_description
1 polymer ?
#
loop_
_entity_poly.entity_id
_entity_poly.type
_entity_poly.pdbx_seq_one_letter_code
_entity_poly.pdbx_strand_id
1 'polypeptide(L)'
;MKAEKIGNLQRALNSVFPEEDSEHLATLLWKALEESEIAYRQVEASEEKREDLILFAYTVRLLVPTKGGRTSAWEDKPLTLTPDERYRMPAVIAKLVQIASETGCWKPREAILACLREKSDERALDKLKLFQGLM
;
A
#
# COMPACT_ATOMS: atom_id res chain seq x y z
N MET A 1 14.66 -15.74 0.90
CA MET A 1 14.42 -14.39 1.44
C MET A 1 13.24 -13.68 0.77
N LYS A 2 13.20 -13.47 -0.56
CA LYS A 2 12.03 -12.84 -1.24
C LYS A 2 10.71 -13.61 -1.03
N ALA A 3 10.70 -14.92 -1.27
CA ALA A 3 9.51 -15.77 -1.10
C ALA A 3 8.96 -15.75 0.35
N GLU A 4 9.83 -15.72 1.34
CA GLU A 4 9.46 -15.63 2.75
C GLU A 4 8.79 -14.28 3.07
N LYS A 5 9.34 -13.18 2.56
CA LYS A 5 8.77 -11.84 2.73
C LYS A 5 7.39 -11.71 2.08
N ILE A 6 7.21 -12.27 0.88
CA ILE A 6 5.90 -12.33 0.21
C ILE A 6 4.93 -13.19 1.02
N GLY A 7 5.35 -14.35 1.52
CA GLY A 7 4.50 -15.21 2.35
C GLY A 7 4.08 -14.55 3.68
N ASN A 8 4.96 -13.78 4.30
CA ASN A 8 4.62 -12.96 5.47
C ASN A 8 3.61 -11.87 5.10
N LEU A 9 3.83 -11.15 4.01
CA LEU A 9 2.90 -10.12 3.54
C LEU A 9 1.52 -10.71 3.22
N GLN A 10 1.47 -11.87 2.55
CA GLN A 10 0.23 -12.60 2.28
C GLN A 10 -0.51 -12.93 3.59
N ARG A 11 0.19 -13.46 4.60
CA ARG A 11 -0.39 -13.74 5.91
C ARG A 11 -0.98 -12.49 6.57
N ALA A 12 -0.24 -11.38 6.52
CA ALA A 12 -0.69 -10.10 7.05
C ALA A 12 -1.95 -9.60 6.34
N LEU A 13 -1.97 -9.64 5.00
CA LEU A 13 -3.10 -9.22 4.18
C LEU A 13 -4.33 -10.09 4.43
N ASN A 14 -4.17 -11.42 4.51
CA ASN A 14 -5.26 -12.34 4.78
C ASN A 14 -5.92 -12.10 6.15
N SER A 15 -5.19 -11.54 7.12
CA SER A 15 -5.76 -11.18 8.43
C SER A 15 -6.65 -9.94 8.41
N VAL A 16 -6.50 -9.06 7.41
CA VAL A 16 -7.25 -7.80 7.29
C VAL A 16 -8.23 -7.80 6.13
N PHE A 17 -7.96 -8.58 5.08
CA PHE A 17 -8.77 -8.75 3.88
C PHE A 17 -8.96 -10.25 3.59
N PRO A 18 -9.71 -10.99 4.44
CA PRO A 18 -9.82 -12.45 4.34
C PRO A 18 -10.59 -12.94 3.11
N GLU A 19 -11.41 -12.09 2.50
CA GLU A 19 -12.22 -12.43 1.31
C GLU A 19 -11.49 -12.12 -0.01
N GLU A 20 -10.33 -11.48 0.08
CA GLU A 20 -9.56 -11.03 -1.09
C GLU A 20 -8.46 -12.02 -1.46
N ASP A 21 -8.01 -11.95 -2.71
CA ASP A 21 -6.86 -12.73 -3.18
C ASP A 21 -5.55 -12.18 -2.60
N SER A 22 -5.26 -12.58 -1.35
CA SER A 22 -4.09 -12.14 -0.59
C SER A 22 -2.77 -12.54 -1.26
N GLU A 23 -2.74 -13.60 -2.08
CA GLU A 23 -1.54 -14.05 -2.79
C GLU A 23 -1.16 -13.08 -3.91
N HIS A 24 -2.12 -12.76 -4.78
CA HIS A 24 -1.88 -11.83 -5.88
C HIS A 24 -1.71 -10.41 -5.37
N LEU A 25 -2.44 -10.02 -4.32
CA LEU A 25 -2.27 -8.72 -3.67
C LEU A 25 -0.89 -8.60 -3.01
N ALA A 26 -0.40 -9.64 -2.34
CA ALA A 26 0.96 -9.63 -1.77
C ALA A 26 2.02 -9.47 -2.86
N THR A 27 1.88 -10.19 -3.98
CA THR A 27 2.81 -10.10 -5.11
C THR A 27 2.78 -8.71 -5.76
N LEU A 28 1.58 -8.15 -5.97
CA LEU A 28 1.35 -6.80 -6.48
C LEU A 28 2.04 -5.74 -5.61
N LEU A 29 1.76 -5.76 -4.30
CA LEU A 29 2.33 -4.79 -3.36
C LEU A 29 3.83 -4.97 -3.20
N TRP A 30 4.33 -6.21 -3.15
CA TRP A 30 5.77 -6.44 -3.09
C TRP A 30 6.50 -5.86 -4.31
N LYS A 31 5.96 -6.07 -5.51
CA LYS A 31 6.53 -5.52 -6.75
C LYS A 31 6.49 -3.99 -6.77
N ALA A 32 5.37 -3.39 -6.37
CA ALA A 32 5.26 -1.93 -6.24
C ALA A 32 6.20 -1.34 -5.17
N LEU A 33 6.54 -2.10 -4.12
CA LEU A 33 7.52 -1.70 -3.11
C LEU A 33 8.95 -1.73 -3.67
N GLU A 34 9.31 -2.77 -4.44
CA GLU A 34 10.64 -2.91 -5.05
C GLU A 34 10.88 -1.86 -6.16
N GLU A 35 9.86 -1.61 -7.00
CA GLU A 35 9.99 -0.75 -8.19
C GLU A 35 9.60 0.72 -7.93
N SER A 36 9.11 1.05 -6.72
CA SER A 36 8.49 2.34 -6.32
C SER A 36 7.18 2.69 -7.07
N GLU A 37 7.04 2.26 -8.31
CA GLU A 37 5.83 2.34 -9.13
C GLU A 37 5.62 1.04 -9.90
N ILE A 38 4.37 0.74 -10.24
CA ILE A 38 4.01 -0.42 -11.06
C ILE A 38 3.03 -0.01 -12.16
N ALA A 39 3.30 -0.42 -13.40
CA ALA A 39 2.37 -0.24 -14.51
C ALA A 39 1.29 -1.34 -14.49
N TYR A 40 0.08 -1.03 -14.96
CA TYR A 40 -1.03 -1.98 -15.09
C TYR A 40 -0.58 -3.28 -15.78
N ARG A 41 0.12 -3.17 -16.92
CA ARG A 41 0.61 -4.34 -17.68
C ARG A 41 1.62 -5.23 -16.92
N GLN A 42 2.26 -4.72 -15.87
CA GLN A 42 3.25 -5.46 -15.08
C GLN A 42 2.59 -6.35 -14.01
N VAL A 43 1.28 -6.25 -13.83
CA VAL A 43 0.54 -7.08 -12.87
C VAL A 43 0.26 -8.45 -13.48
N GLU A 44 0.89 -9.47 -12.91
CA GLU A 44 0.87 -10.85 -13.39
C GLU A 44 -0.42 -11.55 -12.93
N ALA A 45 -1.50 -11.34 -13.69
CA ALA A 45 -2.81 -11.96 -13.53
C ALA A 45 -3.56 -11.98 -14.88
N SER A 46 -4.67 -12.73 -14.95
CA SER A 46 -5.64 -12.57 -16.04
C SER A 46 -6.20 -11.15 -16.07
N GLU A 47 -6.76 -10.72 -17.21
CA GLU A 47 -7.26 -9.34 -17.37
C GLU A 47 -8.32 -8.98 -16.33
N GLU A 48 -9.39 -9.78 -16.22
CA GLU A 48 -10.46 -9.61 -15.21
C GLU A 48 -9.89 -9.49 -13.79
N LYS A 49 -9.03 -10.44 -13.40
CA LYS A 49 -8.41 -10.46 -12.07
C LYS A 49 -7.49 -9.27 -11.83
N ARG A 50 -6.80 -8.81 -12.87
CA ARG A 50 -5.94 -7.63 -12.81
C ARG A 50 -6.76 -6.37 -12.55
N GLU A 51 -7.90 -6.23 -13.22
CA GLU A 51 -8.84 -5.12 -13.00
C GLU A 51 -9.32 -5.12 -11.55
N ASP A 52 -9.79 -6.26 -11.07
CA ASP A 52 -10.28 -6.42 -9.70
C ASP A 52 -9.21 -6.08 -8.66
N LEU A 53 -7.98 -6.59 -8.82
CA LEU A 53 -6.87 -6.31 -7.91
C LEU A 53 -6.51 -4.83 -7.84
N ILE A 54 -6.43 -4.16 -8.99
CA ILE A 54 -6.10 -2.73 -9.05
C ILE A 54 -7.24 -1.88 -8.51
N LEU A 55 -8.48 -2.24 -8.83
CA LEU A 55 -9.67 -1.56 -8.32
C LEU A 55 -9.74 -1.68 -6.79
N PHE A 56 -9.53 -2.87 -6.25
CA PHE A 56 -9.46 -3.10 -4.81
C PHE A 56 -8.35 -2.27 -4.17
N ALA A 57 -7.12 -2.39 -4.66
CA ALA A 57 -5.95 -1.69 -4.11
C ALA A 57 -6.12 -0.15 -4.16
N TYR A 58 -6.80 0.37 -5.19
CA TYR A 58 -7.19 1.77 -5.25
C TYR A 58 -8.25 2.12 -4.20
N THR A 59 -9.32 1.32 -4.10
CA THR A 59 -10.46 1.55 -3.21
C THR A 59 -10.04 1.60 -1.74
N VAL A 60 -9.19 0.66 -1.31
CA VAL A 60 -8.66 0.62 0.07
C VAL A 60 -7.40 1.49 0.28
N ARG A 61 -7.08 2.32 -0.69
CA ARG A 61 -5.97 3.28 -0.68
C ARG A 61 -4.57 2.70 -0.48
N LEU A 62 -4.34 1.50 -1.00
CA LEU A 62 -3.01 0.89 -1.05
C LEU A 62 -2.17 1.45 -2.21
N LEU A 63 -2.79 1.72 -3.36
CA LEU A 63 -2.13 2.23 -4.57
C LEU A 63 -2.85 3.47 -5.12
N VAL A 64 -2.10 4.53 -5.46
CA VAL A 64 -2.61 5.70 -6.20
C VAL A 64 -2.15 5.70 -7.64
N PRO A 65 -2.96 6.20 -8.58
CA PRO A 65 -2.47 6.64 -9.88
C PRO A 65 -1.34 7.66 -9.73
N THR A 66 -0.29 7.52 -10.54
CA THR A 66 0.81 8.49 -10.57
C THR A 66 0.40 9.72 -11.36
N LYS A 67 -0.31 9.51 -12.48
CA LYS A 67 -0.87 10.55 -13.35
C LYS A 67 -2.23 11.02 -12.82
N GLY A 68 -2.60 12.25 -13.19
CA GLY A 68 -3.91 12.82 -12.88
C GLY A 68 -3.97 13.66 -11.58
N GLY A 69 -4.99 14.52 -11.55
CA GLY A 69 -5.31 15.47 -10.46
C GLY A 69 -4.75 16.88 -10.67
N ARG A 70 -5.57 17.89 -10.41
CA ARG A 70 -5.11 19.30 -10.28
C ARG A 70 -4.31 19.50 -8.99
N THR A 71 -4.50 18.60 -8.02
CA THR A 71 -3.88 18.67 -6.70
C THR A 71 -3.24 17.32 -6.34
N SER A 72 -2.45 17.31 -5.26
CA SER A 72 -1.90 16.08 -4.68
C SER A 72 -2.94 15.24 -3.91
N ALA A 73 -4.20 15.68 -3.85
CA ALA A 73 -5.26 14.95 -3.18
C ALA A 73 -5.59 13.66 -3.94
N TRP A 74 -5.86 12.59 -3.18
CA TRP A 74 -6.20 11.28 -3.72
C TRP A 74 -7.48 11.33 -4.58
N GLU A 75 -8.49 12.06 -4.12
CA GLU A 75 -9.82 12.11 -4.73
C GLU A 75 -9.82 12.77 -6.12
N ASP A 76 -8.78 13.55 -6.42
CA ASP A 76 -8.62 14.19 -7.72
C ASP A 76 -7.94 13.27 -8.75
N LYS A 77 -7.54 12.04 -8.37
CA LYS A 77 -6.84 11.10 -9.24
C LYS A 77 -7.79 10.01 -9.75
N PRO A 78 -8.35 10.16 -10.96
CA PRO A 78 -9.22 9.14 -11.53
C PRO A 78 -8.44 7.86 -11.80
N LEU A 79 -9.02 6.71 -11.43
CA LEU A 79 -8.47 5.40 -11.76
C LEU A 79 -8.69 5.11 -13.25
N THR A 80 -7.65 4.66 -13.96
CA THR A 80 -7.72 4.29 -15.37
C THR A 80 -7.02 2.95 -15.59
N LEU A 81 -7.70 1.95 -16.12
CA LEU A 81 -7.16 0.60 -16.30
C LEU A 81 -6.52 0.41 -17.69
N THR A 82 -5.52 1.24 -18.02
CA THR A 82 -4.80 1.14 -19.31
C THR A 82 -3.40 0.54 -19.12
N PRO A 83 -2.84 -0.17 -20.12
CA PRO A 83 -1.53 -0.85 -20.00
C PRO A 83 -0.37 0.03 -19.50
N ASP A 84 -0.37 1.31 -19.86
CA ASP A 84 0.67 2.29 -19.50
C ASP A 84 0.32 3.15 -18.28
N GLU A 85 -0.85 2.94 -17.66
CA GLU A 85 -1.17 3.59 -16.40
C GLU A 85 -0.27 3.03 -15.29
N ARG A 86 0.25 3.92 -14.45
CA ARG A 86 1.16 3.55 -13.37
C ARG A 86 0.59 3.93 -12.03
N TYR A 87 0.89 3.09 -11.05
CA TYR A 87 0.44 3.23 -9.69
C TYR A 87 1.63 3.25 -8.75
N ARG A 88 1.51 3.99 -7.65
CA ARG A 88 2.53 4.00 -6.60
C ARG A 88 1.89 3.81 -5.24
N MET A 89 2.68 3.33 -4.29
CA MET A 89 2.27 3.36 -2.89
C MET A 89 2.45 4.76 -2.28
N PRO A 90 1.51 5.22 -1.47
CA PRO A 90 1.79 6.27 -0.50
C PRO A 90 2.88 5.83 0.48
N ALA A 91 3.69 6.78 0.99
CA ALA A 91 4.84 6.46 1.85
C ALA A 91 4.46 5.63 3.09
N VAL A 92 3.33 5.95 3.74
CA VAL A 92 2.84 5.20 4.91
C VAL A 92 2.46 3.76 4.54
N ILE A 93 1.91 3.54 3.34
CA ILE A 93 1.57 2.20 2.86
C ILE A 93 2.85 1.43 2.51
N ALA A 94 3.82 2.06 1.86
CA ALA A 94 5.12 1.43 1.59
C ALA A 94 5.77 0.94 2.89
N LYS A 95 5.74 1.76 3.95
CA LYS A 95 6.24 1.38 5.27
C LYS A 95 5.41 0.26 5.91
N LEU A 96 4.09 0.30 5.77
CA LEU A 96 3.19 -0.74 6.27
C LEU A 96 3.44 -2.09 5.60
N VAL A 97 3.56 -2.10 4.28
CA VAL A 97 3.90 -3.30 3.49
C VAL A 97 5.29 -3.80 3.85
N GLN A 98 6.27 -2.92 4.05
CA GLN A 98 7.60 -3.31 4.53
C GLN A 98 7.52 -4.05 5.87
N ILE A 99 6.87 -3.45 6.88
CA ILE A 99 6.71 -4.07 8.21
C ILE A 99 5.95 -5.39 8.11
N ALA A 100 4.88 -5.44 7.33
CA ALA A 100 4.09 -6.65 7.12
C ALA A 100 4.93 -7.76 6.45
N SER A 101 5.78 -7.43 5.48
CA SER A 101 6.68 -8.39 4.83
C SER A 101 7.76 -8.95 5.77
N GLU A 102 8.18 -8.15 6.75
CA GLU A 102 9.19 -8.53 7.73
C GLU A 102 8.61 -9.33 8.90
N THR A 103 7.38 -9.01 9.33
CA THR A 103 6.79 -9.54 10.57
C THR A 103 5.63 -10.50 10.37
N GLY A 104 5.01 -10.48 9.19
CA GLY A 104 3.75 -11.20 8.93
C GLY A 104 2.51 -10.56 9.55
N CYS A 105 2.62 -9.35 10.09
CA CYS A 105 1.54 -8.66 10.80
C CYS A 105 1.22 -7.30 10.17
N TRP A 106 -0.07 -6.99 10.01
CA TRP A 106 -0.52 -5.69 9.55
C TRP A 106 -0.50 -4.67 10.70
N LYS A 107 0.49 -3.76 10.71
CA LYS A 107 0.76 -2.85 11.83
C LYS A 107 0.68 -1.36 11.44
N PRO A 108 -0.53 -0.80 11.19
CA PRO A 108 -0.67 0.58 10.73
C PRO A 108 -0.06 1.63 11.66
N ARG A 109 -0.21 1.47 12.98
CA ARG A 109 0.31 2.42 13.97
C ARG A 109 1.84 2.53 13.90
N GLU A 110 2.54 1.40 13.76
CA GLU A 110 3.99 1.38 13.63
C GLU A 110 4.45 2.05 12.34
N ALA A 111 3.75 1.81 11.22
CA ALA A 111 4.05 2.45 9.95
C ALA A 111 3.87 3.98 9.99
N ILE A 112 2.77 4.46 10.59
CA ILE A 112 2.52 5.90 10.78
C ILE A 112 3.62 6.54 11.64
N LEU A 113 3.97 5.90 12.77
CA LEU A 113 5.02 6.39 13.65
C LEU A 113 6.37 6.45 12.95
N ALA A 114 6.72 5.44 12.15
CA ALA A 114 7.95 5.41 11.40
C ALA A 114 8.00 6.56 10.37
N CYS A 115 6.93 6.77 9.59
CA CYS A 115 6.87 7.89 8.64
C CYS A 115 6.93 9.26 9.31
N LEU A 116 6.35 9.42 10.51
CA LEU A 116 6.43 10.67 11.25
C LEU A 116 7.84 10.90 11.79
N ARG A 117 8.50 9.87 12.32
CA ARG A 117 9.91 9.97 12.76
C ARG A 117 10.87 10.33 11.64
N GLU A 118 10.65 9.80 10.44
CA GLU A 118 11.44 10.13 9.24
C GLU A 118 11.26 11.59 8.78
N LYS A 119 10.15 12.26 9.16
CA LYS A 119 9.76 13.60 8.71
C LYS A 119 9.81 14.70 9.78
N SER A 120 10.16 14.38 11.02
CA SER A 120 10.09 15.26 12.21
C SER A 120 11.48 15.35 12.84
N ASP A 121 12.05 16.44 13.35
CA ASP A 121 11.57 17.67 14.00
C ASP A 121 10.45 17.44 15.04
N GLU A 122 10.85 17.21 16.29
CA GLU A 122 10.15 16.58 17.45
C GLU A 122 8.66 16.91 17.65
N ARG A 123 8.16 18.04 17.15
CA ARG A 123 6.80 18.58 17.39
C ARG A 123 5.67 17.72 16.82
N ALA A 124 5.90 16.91 15.79
CA ALA A 124 4.85 16.05 15.24
C ALA A 124 4.55 14.83 16.12
N LEU A 125 5.53 14.37 16.92
CA LEU A 125 5.36 13.26 17.85
C LEU A 125 4.45 13.63 19.03
N ASP A 126 4.45 14.90 19.44
CA ASP A 126 3.58 15.38 20.51
C ASP A 126 2.10 15.45 20.10
N LYS A 127 1.81 15.74 18.82
CA LYS A 127 0.44 15.70 18.29
C LYS A 127 -0.16 14.29 18.32
N LEU A 128 0.66 13.25 18.16
CA LEU A 128 0.22 11.87 18.28
C LEU A 128 -0.19 11.47 19.69
N LYS A 129 0.41 12.07 20.74
CA LYS A 129 0.00 11.85 22.12
C LYS A 129 -1.40 12.40 22.39
N LEU A 130 -1.77 13.50 21.73
CA LEU A 130 -3.13 14.07 21.79
C LEU A 130 -4.18 13.13 21.20
N PHE A 131 -3.88 12.42 20.11
CA PHE A 131 -4.79 11.42 19.53
C PHE A 131 -4.86 10.11 20.33
N GLN A 132 -3.91 9.85 21.22
CA GLN A 132 -3.93 8.66 22.10
C GLN A 132 -4.91 8.79 23.28
N GLY A 133 -5.33 10.01 23.64
CA GLY A 133 -6.29 10.26 24.72
C GLY A 133 -7.76 10.22 24.30
N LEU A 134 -8.06 9.84 23.05
CA LEU A 134 -9.40 9.96 22.46
C LEU A 134 -10.01 8.61 22.00
N MET A 135 -9.42 7.48 22.42
CA MET A 135 -10.01 6.13 22.29
C MET A 135 -10.20 5.48 23.65
#